data_AF-A0AAQ1P800-F1
#
_entry.id   AF-A0AAQ1P800-F1
#
_cell.length_a   1.000
_cell.length_b   1.000
_cell.length_c   1.000
_cell.angle_alpha   90.00
_cell.angle_beta   90.00
_cell.angle_gamma   90.00
#
_symmetry.space_group_name_H-M   'P 1'
#
loop_
_entity.id
_entity.type
_entity.pdbx_description
1 polymer ?
#
loop_
_entity_poly.entity_id
_entity_poly.type
_entity_poly.pdbx_seq_one_letter_code
_entity_poly.pdbx_strand_id
1 'polypeptide(L)'
;MHKTLNLRSAMTPNEERQLTLTVLKAAIQALGSVAARNIEILLHDLDHPEHSVVAIVNGHLSGRSVGSPILAAPEQDQGFKALMQASTYQHGCEPVVLPDYPTTLKGRTL
;
A
#
# COMPACT_ATOMS: atom_id res chain seq x y z
N MET A 1 -22.43 46.03 -16.59
CA MET A 1 -21.70 45.73 -15.34
C MET A 1 -22.65 44.87 -14.53
N HIS A 2 -22.50 43.56 -14.38
CA HIS A 2 -21.51 42.85 -13.58
C HIS A 2 -21.35 41.42 -14.13
N LYS A 3 -20.11 40.99 -14.36
CA LYS A 3 -19.78 39.61 -14.68
C LYS A 3 -19.56 38.88 -13.36
N THR A 4 -20.56 38.13 -12.89
CA THR A 4 -20.43 37.29 -11.69
C THR A 4 -19.37 36.22 -11.97
N LEU A 5 -18.22 36.34 -11.32
CA LEU A 5 -17.12 35.39 -11.42
C LEU A 5 -17.56 34.10 -10.72
N ASN A 6 -17.67 33.02 -11.49
CA ASN A 6 -17.98 31.68 -10.99
C ASN A 6 -16.78 31.18 -10.18
N LEU A 7 -16.87 31.22 -8.85
CA LEU A 7 -15.87 30.62 -7.97
C LEU A 7 -16.01 29.10 -8.10
N ARG A 8 -15.15 28.47 -8.91
CA ARG A 8 -14.96 27.01 -8.81
C ARG A 8 -14.48 26.74 -7.40
N SER A 9 -15.33 26.15 -6.56
CA SER A 9 -14.94 25.68 -5.24
C SER A 9 -13.67 24.82 -5.38
N ALA A 10 -12.63 25.14 -4.63
CA ALA A 10 -11.43 24.31 -4.60
C ALA A 10 -11.81 22.92 -4.10
N MET A 11 -11.31 21.86 -4.75
CA MET A 11 -11.53 20.49 -4.30
C MET A 11 -10.95 20.33 -2.90
N THR A 12 -11.67 19.61 -2.05
CA THR A 12 -11.14 19.16 -0.77
C THR A 12 -10.04 18.12 -1.00
N PRO A 13 -9.09 17.95 -0.05
CA PRO A 13 -8.06 16.91 -0.17
C PRO A 13 -8.64 15.50 -0.40
N ASN A 14 -9.80 15.20 0.19
CA ASN A 14 -10.46 13.91 0.01
C ASN A 14 -11.04 13.73 -1.39
N GLU A 15 -11.62 14.79 -1.97
CA GLU A 15 -12.11 14.77 -3.36
C GLU A 15 -10.96 14.64 -4.36
N GLU A 16 -9.87 15.38 -4.14
CA GLU A 16 -8.65 15.29 -4.95
C GLU A 16 -8.05 13.88 -4.90
N ARG A 17 -7.97 13.29 -3.70
CA ARG A 17 -7.53 11.90 -3.50
C ARG A 17 -8.43 10.91 -4.21
N GLN A 18 -9.74 11.04 -4.06
CA GLN A 18 -10.71 10.14 -4.71
C GLN A 18 -10.60 10.23 -6.24
N LEU A 19 -10.44 11.43 -6.79
CA LEU A 19 -10.20 11.65 -8.21
C LEU A 19 -8.89 11.00 -8.65
N THR A 20 -7.81 11.22 -7.90
CA THR A 20 -6.49 10.65 -8.17
C THR A 20 -6.54 9.12 -8.22
N LEU A 21 -7.10 8.47 -7.20
CA LEU A 21 -7.24 7.01 -7.18
C LEU A 21 -8.13 6.51 -8.32
N THR A 22 -9.19 7.22 -8.66
CA THR A 22 -10.09 6.86 -9.78
C THR A 22 -9.34 6.88 -11.12
N VAL A 23 -8.57 7.94 -11.37
CA VAL A 23 -7.76 8.08 -12.59
C VAL A 23 -6.65 7.03 -12.63
N LEU A 24 -5.96 6.78 -11.52
CA LEU A 24 -4.92 5.75 -11.45
C LEU A 24 -5.49 4.34 -11.66
N LYS A 25 -6.68 4.02 -11.13
CA LYS A 25 -7.36 2.75 -11.40
C LYS A 25 -7.59 2.54 -12.90
N ALA A 26 -8.10 3.55 -13.58
CA ALA A 26 -8.28 3.50 -15.04
C ALA A 26 -6.93 3.37 -15.78
N ALA A 27 -5.91 4.09 -15.33
CA ALA A 27 -4.58 4.04 -15.93
C ALA A 27 -3.95 2.64 -15.82
N ILE A 28 -3.99 1.99 -14.65
CA ILE A 28 -3.42 0.65 -14.51
C ILE A 28 -4.23 -0.39 -15.30
N GLN A 29 -5.54 -0.22 -15.46
CA GLN A 29 -6.35 -1.08 -16.32
C GLN A 29 -5.93 -0.94 -17.79
N ALA A 30 -5.69 0.28 -18.26
CA ALA A 30 -5.17 0.53 -19.60
C ALA A 30 -3.76 -0.07 -19.77
N LEU A 31 -2.86 0.14 -18.81
CA LEU A 31 -1.53 -0.48 -18.81
C LEU A 31 -1.61 -2.01 -18.82
N GLY A 32 -2.57 -2.60 -18.09
CA GLY A 32 -2.80 -4.03 -18.06
C GLY A 32 -3.24 -4.64 -19.39
N SER A 33 -3.80 -3.84 -20.31
CA SER A 33 -4.16 -4.31 -21.65
C SER A 33 -2.94 -4.55 -22.55
N VAL A 34 -1.80 -3.94 -22.23
CA VAL A 34 -0.55 -4.04 -23.01
C VAL A 34 0.59 -4.70 -22.24
N ALA A 35 0.48 -4.79 -20.90
CA ALA A 35 1.48 -5.44 -20.07
C ALA A 35 1.53 -6.96 -20.34
N ALA A 36 2.74 -7.49 -20.49
CA ALA A 36 2.93 -8.93 -20.57
C ALA A 36 2.51 -9.61 -19.26
N ARG A 37 2.07 -10.87 -19.33
CA ARG A 37 1.53 -11.60 -18.15
C ARG A 37 2.53 -11.79 -17.01
N ASN A 38 3.83 -11.63 -17.27
CA ASN A 38 4.89 -11.70 -16.27
C ASN A 38 5.19 -10.36 -15.58
N ILE A 39 4.36 -9.33 -15.81
CA ILE A 39 4.46 -8.03 -15.14
C ILE A 39 3.24 -7.86 -14.26
N GLU A 40 3.46 -7.62 -12.97
CA GLU A 40 2.42 -7.27 -12.00
C GLU A 40 2.39 -5.76 -11.77
N ILE A 41 1.20 -5.15 -11.73
CA ILE A 41 1.01 -3.73 -11.46
C ILE A 41 0.03 -3.60 -10.30
N LEU A 42 0.44 -2.91 -9.24
CA LEU A 42 -0.37 -2.69 -8.05
C LEU A 42 -0.59 -1.19 -7.86
N LEU A 43 -1.83 -0.80 -7.57
CA LEU A 43 -2.14 0.53 -7.07
C LEU A 43 -2.30 0.44 -5.55
N HIS A 44 -1.44 1.16 -4.83
CA HIS A 44 -1.49 1.25 -3.39
C HIS A 44 -2.18 2.53 -2.91
N ASP A 45 -2.99 2.38 -1.88
CA ASP A 45 -3.48 3.41 -1.00
C ASP A 45 -2.77 3.25 0.35
N LEU A 46 -1.95 4.24 0.74
CA LEU A 46 -1.07 4.13 1.89
C LEU A 46 -1.65 4.66 3.20
N ASP A 47 -2.90 5.15 3.19
CA ASP A 47 -3.59 5.51 4.43
C ASP A 47 -3.93 4.26 5.28
N HIS A 48 -4.00 3.09 4.63
CA HIS A 48 -4.23 1.78 5.25
C HIS A 48 -3.19 0.77 4.76
N PRO A 49 -1.93 0.84 5.23
CA PRO A 49 -0.82 0.03 4.73
C PRO A 49 -1.07 -1.50 4.80
N GLU A 50 -1.86 -1.95 5.77
CA GLU A 50 -2.32 -3.34 5.95
C GLU A 50 -3.32 -3.80 4.87
N HIS A 51 -4.03 -2.86 4.24
CA HIS A 51 -5.00 -3.11 3.17
C HIS A 51 -4.73 -2.26 1.93
N SER A 52 -3.45 -1.99 1.68
CA SER A 52 -3.05 -0.94 0.75
C SER A 52 -3.39 -1.23 -0.72
N VAL A 53 -3.43 -2.49 -1.16
CA VAL A 53 -3.71 -2.78 -2.58
C VAL A 53 -5.17 -2.47 -2.89
N VAL A 54 -5.43 -1.40 -3.64
CA VAL A 54 -6.79 -0.97 -4.03
C VAL A 54 -7.16 -1.29 -5.47
N ALA A 55 -6.18 -1.69 -6.29
CA ALA A 55 -6.38 -2.31 -7.59
C ALA A 55 -5.11 -3.06 -8.04
N ILE A 56 -5.27 -4.10 -8.85
CA ILE A 56 -4.16 -4.96 -9.26
C ILE A 56 -4.36 -5.51 -10.68
N VAL A 57 -3.26 -5.63 -11.42
CA VAL A 57 -3.15 -6.33 -12.69
C VAL A 57 -2.13 -7.45 -12.56
N ASN A 58 -2.46 -8.63 -13.06
CA ASN A 58 -1.59 -9.82 -13.06
C ASN A 58 -1.12 -10.26 -11.66
N GLY A 59 -1.97 -10.10 -10.62
CA GLY A 59 -1.66 -10.47 -9.22
C GLY A 59 -1.32 -11.95 -8.96
N HIS A 60 -1.43 -12.81 -9.97
CA HIS A 60 -1.06 -14.23 -9.88
C HIS A 60 0.45 -14.46 -9.73
N LEU A 61 1.29 -13.46 -10.06
CA LEU A 61 2.74 -13.59 -9.97
C LEU A 61 3.21 -13.60 -8.51
N SER A 62 2.69 -12.70 -7.68
CA SER A 62 2.95 -12.67 -6.25
C SER A 62 1.91 -13.43 -5.41
N GLY A 63 0.73 -13.69 -5.97
CA GLY A 63 -0.45 -14.19 -5.24
C GLY A 63 -1.22 -13.07 -4.52
N ARG A 64 -0.85 -11.81 -4.71
CA ARG A 64 -1.55 -10.66 -4.11
C ARG A 64 -2.91 -10.45 -4.75
N SER A 65 -3.80 -9.87 -3.97
CA SER A 65 -5.16 -9.46 -4.35
C SER A 65 -5.49 -8.10 -3.73
N VAL A 66 -6.62 -7.51 -4.14
CA VAL A 66 -7.14 -6.29 -3.48
C VAL A 66 -7.26 -6.52 -1.98
N GLY A 67 -6.78 -5.58 -1.18
CA GLY A 67 -6.68 -5.69 0.28
C GLY A 67 -5.38 -6.32 0.79
N SER A 68 -4.48 -6.77 -0.09
CA SER A 68 -3.14 -7.21 0.33
C SER A 68 -2.34 -6.04 0.92
N PRO A 69 -1.49 -6.28 1.94
CA PRO A 69 -0.67 -5.24 2.54
C PRO A 69 0.49 -4.82 1.63
N ILE A 70 1.01 -3.60 1.79
CA ILE A 70 2.20 -3.16 1.05
C ILE A 70 3.41 -4.01 1.49
N LEU A 71 3.53 -4.20 2.80
CA LEU A 71 4.52 -5.06 3.41
C LEU A 71 3.98 -6.49 3.53
N ALA A 72 4.61 -7.41 2.82
CA ALA A 72 4.46 -8.83 3.08
C ALA A 72 5.45 -9.24 4.17
N ALA A 73 5.28 -8.70 5.38
CA ALA A 73 5.89 -9.32 6.55
C ALA A 73 5.18 -10.67 6.77
N PRO A 74 5.89 -11.75 7.15
CA PRO A 74 5.22 -12.94 7.65
C PRO A 74 4.15 -12.53 8.67
N GLU A 75 2.93 -13.09 8.60
CA GLU A 75 1.81 -12.70 9.48
C GLU A 75 2.17 -12.77 10.99
N GLN A 76 3.23 -13.51 11.31
CA GLN A 76 3.76 -13.72 12.66
C GLN A 76 5.21 -13.24 12.84
N ASP A 77 5.71 -12.41 11.93
CA ASP A 77 7.07 -11.86 11.97
C ASP A 77 7.27 -11.03 13.25
N GLN A 78 8.01 -11.60 14.21
CA GLN A 78 8.27 -10.94 15.49
C GLN A 78 9.10 -9.67 15.30
N GLY A 79 9.84 -9.58 14.19
CA GLY A 79 10.77 -8.52 13.83
C GLY A 79 9.99 -7.29 13.46
N PHE A 80 9.09 -7.48 12.53
CA PHE A 80 8.13 -6.50 12.11
C PHE A 80 7.24 -6.04 13.26
N LYS A 81 6.75 -6.95 14.11
CA LYS A 81 5.98 -6.57 15.32
C LYS A 81 6.79 -5.70 16.27
N ALA A 82 8.03 -6.06 16.57
CA ALA A 82 8.90 -5.28 17.45
C ALA A 82 9.23 -3.91 16.85
N LEU A 83 9.47 -3.84 15.53
CA LEU A 83 9.67 -2.57 14.82
C LEU A 83 8.43 -1.67 14.91
N MET A 84 7.22 -2.22 14.73
CA MET A 84 5.97 -1.46 14.84
C MET A 84 5.67 -1.00 16.28
N GLN A 85 6.03 -1.80 17.28
CA GLN A 85 5.94 -1.39 18.68
C GLN A 85 6.94 -0.26 18.98
N ALA A 86 8.19 -0.43 18.56
CA ALA A 86 9.23 0.57 18.74
C ALA A 86 8.89 1.90 18.08
N SER A 87 8.33 1.90 16.86
CA SER A 87 7.90 3.14 16.19
C SER A 87 6.76 3.87 16.93
N THR A 88 5.96 3.15 17.73
CA THR A 88 4.88 3.71 18.53
C THR A 88 5.37 4.27 19.88
N TYR A 89 6.35 3.61 20.50
CA TYR A 89 6.79 3.92 21.87
C TYR A 89 8.14 4.64 21.98
N GLN A 90 9.00 4.54 20.97
CA GLN A 90 10.33 5.16 20.97
C GLN A 90 10.32 6.46 20.16
N HIS A 91 10.53 7.58 20.84
CA HIS A 91 10.81 8.87 20.21
C HIS A 91 12.33 8.99 20.01
N GLY A 92 12.90 8.36 18.98
CA GLY A 92 14.34 8.42 18.70
C GLY A 92 14.83 7.41 17.66
N CYS A 93 16.13 7.41 17.37
CA CYS A 93 16.78 6.50 16.42
C CYS A 93 17.49 5.32 17.12
N GLU A 94 17.10 5.01 18.36
CA GLU A 94 17.71 3.90 19.10
C GLU A 94 17.40 2.56 18.41
N PRO A 95 18.42 1.72 18.16
CA PRO A 95 18.22 0.46 17.45
C PRO A 95 17.46 -0.56 18.31
N VAL A 96 16.51 -1.25 17.68
CA VAL A 96 15.79 -2.38 18.29
C VAL A 96 16.53 -3.67 17.95
N VAL A 97 17.03 -4.36 18.97
CA VAL A 97 17.72 -5.65 18.81
C VAL A 97 16.81 -6.78 19.27
N LEU A 98 16.57 -7.75 18.39
CA LEU A 98 15.80 -8.95 18.68
C LEU A 98 16.72 -10.17 18.64
N PRO A 99 17.19 -10.67 19.80
CA PRO A 99 17.94 -11.91 19.87
C PRO A 99 17.05 -13.12 19.50
N ASP A 100 17.68 -14.20 19.06
CA ASP A 100 17.04 -15.50 18.83
C ASP A 100 15.84 -15.49 17.87
N TYR A 101 15.95 -14.69 16.79
CA TYR A 101 14.89 -14.44 15.80
C TYR A 101 14.49 -15.70 14.99
N PRO A 102 13.36 -16.38 15.31
CA PRO A 102 13.00 -17.59 14.59
C PRO A 102 12.33 -17.21 13.26
N THR A 103 13.00 -17.51 12.16
CA THR A 103 12.43 -17.25 10.83
C THR A 103 11.50 -18.40 10.47
N THR A 104 10.20 -18.12 10.32
CA THR A 104 9.22 -19.13 9.91
C THR A 104 8.80 -18.94 8.45
N LEU A 105 9.04 -19.96 7.61
CA LEU A 105 8.61 -19.97 6.21
C LEU A 105 7.66 -21.13 5.99
N LYS A 106 6.39 -20.83 5.64
CA LYS A 106 5.35 -21.84 5.38
C LYS A 106 5.22 -22.89 6.51
N GLY A 107 5.25 -22.41 7.77
CA GLY A 107 5.10 -23.27 8.96
C GLY A 107 6.36 -24.03 9.39
N ARG A 108 7.52 -23.78 8.78
CA ARG A 108 8.81 -24.35 9.19
C ARG A 108 9.70 -23.26 9.79
N THR A 109 10.24 -23.51 10.98
CA THR A 109 11.30 -22.67 11.57
C THR A 109 12.63 -23.04 10.93
N LEU A 110 13.35 -22.04 10.39
CA LEU A 110 14.68 -22.16 9.81
C LEU A 110 15.78 -22.02 10.87
#